data_AF-A0A1J4XNA2-F1
#
_entry.id   AF-A0A1J4XNA2-F1
#
_cell.length_a   1.000
_cell.length_b   1.000
_cell.length_c   1.000
_cell.angle_alpha   90.00
_cell.angle_beta   90.00
_cell.angle_gamma   90.00
#
_symmetry.space_group_name_H-M   'P 1'
#
loop_
_entity.id
_entity.type
_entity.pdbx_description
1 polymer ?
#
loop_
_entity_poly.entity_id
_entity_poly.type
_entity_poly.pdbx_seq_one_letter_code
_entity_poly.pdbx_strand_id
1 'polypeptide(L)'
;MYLNLFKRKKKKPDRLELVKNNTLKRIGAFRKHFSKKNKDDNFIQFFHVIRLFFAELFKIKYEFTFEELGNELERRRIDKNLKEKIIFFLKKLSVVEYSDERLPDSELKKLLNEFLKLFEKLTFNEQKVKETRLDKILKFLRINKPAMQKKESGKKQNILLILIQPILSKLKIHFGKSKLEQVHGMLIKALDMLDNNKIQKSKQLYVKIKEKYNQLDVEDKKDVYDDILLLYTEIVSANKD
;
A
#
# COMPACT_ATOMS: atom_id res chain seq x y z
N MET A 1 -45.75 12.92 9.95
CA MET A 1 -45.01 11.64 9.95
C MET A 1 -43.94 11.70 8.85
N TYR A 2 -42.78 12.29 9.13
CA TYR A 2 -41.66 12.41 8.17
C TYR A 2 -40.57 11.42 8.59
N LEU A 3 -40.52 10.26 7.92
CA LEU A 3 -39.48 9.26 8.12
C LEU A 3 -38.81 8.94 6.78
N ASN A 4 -37.47 8.94 6.82
CA ASN A 4 -36.55 8.31 5.87
C ASN A 4 -36.36 8.92 4.47
N LEU A 5 -35.53 9.96 4.37
CA LEU A 5 -34.87 10.35 3.11
C LEU A 5 -33.34 10.44 3.18
N PHE A 6 -32.69 9.88 4.21
CA PHE A 6 -31.22 9.70 4.18
C PHE A 6 -30.86 8.33 3.60
N LYS A 7 -31.01 8.18 2.28
CA LYS A 7 -30.34 7.10 1.54
C LYS A 7 -28.83 7.32 1.66
N ARG A 8 -28.22 6.70 2.68
CA ARG A 8 -26.77 6.70 2.89
C ARG A 8 -26.08 6.25 1.61
N LYS A 9 -25.38 7.16 0.92
CA LYS A 9 -24.51 6.81 -0.22
C LYS A 9 -23.47 5.81 0.29
N LYS A 10 -23.54 4.56 -0.16
CA LYS A 10 -22.55 3.52 0.18
C LYS A 10 -21.16 4.06 -0.22
N LYS A 11 -20.25 4.11 0.75
CA LYS A 11 -18.85 4.50 0.51
C LYS A 11 -18.25 3.52 -0.50
N LYS A 12 -17.65 4.03 -1.58
CA LYS A 12 -16.97 3.17 -2.56
C LYS A 12 -15.85 2.39 -1.84
N PRO A 13 -15.75 1.06 -2.02
CA PRO A 13 -14.73 0.25 -1.36
C PRO A 13 -13.33 0.68 -1.79
N ASP A 14 -12.33 0.53 -0.91
CA ASP A 14 -10.92 0.74 -1.28
C ASP A 14 -10.57 -0.23 -2.41
N ARG A 15 -9.69 0.19 -3.32
CA ARG A 15 -9.28 -0.64 -4.47
C ARG A 15 -8.76 -2.01 -4.01
N LEU A 16 -7.98 -2.03 -2.92
CA LEU A 16 -7.43 -3.28 -2.38
C LEU A 16 -8.54 -4.20 -1.86
N GLU A 17 -9.57 -3.63 -1.22
CA GLU A 17 -10.74 -4.37 -0.76
C GLU A 17 -11.55 -4.93 -1.94
N LEU A 18 -11.65 -4.17 -3.04
CA LEU A 18 -12.27 -4.63 -4.28
C LEU A 18 -11.51 -5.82 -4.88
N VAL A 19 -10.18 -5.71 -5.02
CA VAL A 19 -9.33 -6.81 -5.51
C VAL A 19 -9.44 -8.05 -4.62
N LYS A 20 -9.43 -7.85 -3.29
CA LYS A 20 -9.60 -8.93 -2.31
C LYS A 20 -10.93 -9.65 -2.50
N ASN A 21 -12.03 -8.90 -2.56
CA ASN A 21 -13.37 -9.46 -2.69
C ASN A 21 -13.56 -10.16 -4.04
N ASN A 22 -13.06 -9.59 -5.14
CA ASN A 22 -13.10 -10.22 -6.46
C ASN A 22 -12.35 -11.54 -6.48
N THR A 23 -11.15 -11.57 -5.88
CA THR A 23 -10.31 -12.77 -5.80
C THR A 23 -10.99 -13.86 -4.97
N LEU A 24 -11.52 -13.52 -3.80
CA LEU A 24 -12.24 -14.48 -2.95
C LEU A 24 -13.51 -15.02 -3.65
N LYS A 25 -14.23 -14.16 -4.39
CA LYS A 25 -15.39 -14.58 -5.19
C LYS A 25 -14.98 -15.58 -6.28
N ARG A 26 -13.88 -15.32 -7.00
CA ARG A 26 -13.34 -16.23 -8.02
C ARG A 26 -12.90 -17.56 -7.43
N ILE A 27 -12.18 -17.55 -6.31
CA ILE A 27 -11.77 -18.77 -5.60
C ILE A 27 -13.00 -19.54 -5.10
N GLY A 28 -14.02 -18.85 -4.58
CA GLY A 28 -15.27 -19.47 -4.15
C GLY A 28 -16.02 -20.15 -5.29
N ALA A 29 -16.10 -19.49 -6.46
CA ALA A 29 -16.66 -20.07 -7.68
C ALA A 29 -15.86 -21.31 -8.13
N PHE A 30 -14.53 -21.17 -8.20
CA PHE A 30 -13.62 -22.26 -8.52
C PHE A 30 -13.83 -23.48 -7.62
N ARG A 31 -13.89 -23.28 -6.28
CA ARG A 31 -14.15 -24.36 -5.31
C ARG A 31 -15.47 -25.08 -5.52
N LYS A 32 -16.52 -24.39 -5.96
CA LYS A 32 -17.83 -25.01 -6.24
C LYS A 32 -17.82 -25.89 -7.48
N HIS A 33 -16.93 -25.61 -8.42
CA HIS A 33 -16.82 -26.33 -9.69
C HIS A 33 -15.71 -27.39 -9.69
N PHE A 34 -14.85 -27.38 -8.66
CA PHE A 34 -13.71 -28.26 -8.47
C PHE A 34 -13.98 -29.77 -8.56
N SER A 35 -15.24 -30.21 -8.46
CA SER A 35 -15.64 -31.63 -8.55
C SER A 35 -16.26 -32.04 -9.88
N LYS A 36 -16.44 -31.12 -10.85
CA LYS A 36 -17.06 -31.44 -12.14
C LYS A 36 -16.03 -32.02 -13.11
N LYS A 37 -16.49 -32.94 -13.97
CA LYS A 37 -15.76 -33.93 -14.80
C LYS A 37 -14.51 -33.49 -15.60
N ASN A 38 -14.15 -32.20 -15.67
CA ASN A 38 -13.01 -31.75 -16.46
C ASN A 38 -11.88 -31.20 -15.58
N LYS A 39 -10.87 -32.05 -15.30
CA LYS A 39 -9.73 -31.69 -14.45
C LYS A 39 -8.83 -30.64 -15.08
N ASP A 40 -8.62 -30.72 -16.39
CA ASP A 40 -7.71 -29.82 -17.12
C ASP A 40 -8.25 -28.38 -17.08
N ASP A 41 -9.57 -28.22 -17.24
CA ASP A 41 -10.23 -26.92 -17.08
C ASP A 41 -10.04 -26.34 -15.67
N ASN A 42 -9.99 -27.17 -14.63
CA ASN A 42 -9.78 -26.69 -13.27
C ASN A 42 -8.35 -26.12 -13.08
N PHE A 43 -7.33 -26.71 -13.70
CA PHE A 43 -5.96 -26.17 -13.64
C PHE A 43 -5.86 -24.84 -14.37
N ILE A 44 -6.40 -24.75 -15.58
CA ILE A 44 -6.41 -23.52 -16.37
C ILE A 44 -7.13 -22.41 -15.60
N GLN A 45 -8.30 -22.70 -15.03
CA GLN A 45 -9.03 -21.74 -14.19
C GLN A 45 -8.23 -21.34 -12.95
N PHE A 46 -7.55 -22.27 -12.29
CA PHE A 46 -6.73 -21.97 -11.12
C PHE A 46 -5.60 -20.99 -11.44
N PHE A 47 -4.81 -21.26 -12.50
CA PHE A 47 -3.73 -20.36 -12.91
C PHE A 47 -4.27 -18.99 -13.33
N HIS A 48 -5.40 -18.97 -14.06
CA HIS A 48 -6.05 -17.73 -14.45
C HIS A 48 -6.48 -16.89 -13.25
N VAL A 49 -7.04 -17.50 -12.20
CA VAL A 49 -7.42 -16.78 -10.97
C VAL A 49 -6.20 -16.15 -10.30
N ILE A 50 -5.06 -16.84 -10.26
CA ILE A 50 -3.82 -16.32 -9.68
C ILE A 50 -3.28 -15.15 -10.52
N ARG A 51 -3.21 -15.30 -11.84
CA ARG A 51 -2.79 -14.22 -12.76
C ARG A 51 -3.67 -13.00 -12.62
N LEU A 52 -4.99 -13.16 -12.63
CA LEU A 52 -5.93 -12.06 -12.47
C LEU A 52 -5.74 -11.33 -11.14
N PHE A 53 -5.54 -12.05 -10.04
CA PHE A 53 -5.27 -11.44 -8.75
C PHE A 53 -4.04 -10.53 -8.81
N PHE A 54 -2.91 -11.03 -9.33
CA PHE A 54 -1.68 -10.25 -9.40
C PHE A 54 -1.74 -9.10 -10.41
N ALA A 55 -2.41 -9.32 -11.54
CA ALA A 55 -2.68 -8.28 -12.53
C ALA A 55 -3.46 -7.13 -11.92
N GLU A 56 -4.55 -7.45 -11.22
CA GLU A 56 -5.40 -6.47 -10.56
C GLU A 56 -4.70 -5.76 -9.40
N LEU A 57 -3.91 -6.48 -8.61
CA LEU A 57 -3.16 -5.93 -7.48
C LEU A 57 -2.11 -4.93 -7.97
N PHE A 58 -1.25 -5.35 -8.91
CA PHE A 58 -0.10 -4.57 -9.36
C PHE A 58 -0.35 -3.69 -10.59
N LYS A 59 -1.59 -3.68 -11.12
CA LYS A 59 -1.98 -2.97 -12.35
C LYS A 59 -1.19 -3.42 -13.58
N ILE A 60 -0.92 -4.72 -13.69
CA ILE A 60 -0.27 -5.28 -14.87
C ILE A 60 -1.33 -5.34 -15.98
N LYS A 61 -1.04 -4.73 -17.13
CA LYS A 61 -1.99 -4.58 -18.25
C LYS A 61 -1.73 -5.54 -19.42
N TYR A 62 -0.62 -6.28 -19.38
CA TYR A 62 -0.25 -7.27 -20.39
C TYR A 62 -0.50 -8.68 -19.85
N GLU A 63 -0.56 -9.66 -20.75
CA GLU A 63 -0.59 -11.08 -20.38
C GLU A 63 0.81 -11.54 -20.00
N PHE A 64 0.93 -12.32 -18.92
CA PHE A 64 2.24 -12.68 -18.38
C PHE A 64 2.33 -14.13 -17.94
N THR A 65 3.56 -14.67 -18.01
CA THR A 65 3.95 -15.94 -17.41
C THR A 65 4.25 -15.80 -15.91
N PHE A 66 4.33 -16.92 -15.19
CA PHE A 66 4.71 -16.88 -13.77
C PHE A 66 6.16 -16.40 -13.56
N GLU A 67 7.04 -16.62 -14.54
CA GLU A 67 8.42 -16.12 -14.52
C GLU A 67 8.45 -14.59 -14.66
N GLU A 68 7.71 -14.04 -15.62
CA GLU A 68 7.58 -12.60 -15.82
C GLU A 68 6.97 -11.92 -14.58
N LEU A 69 5.96 -12.54 -13.97
CA LEU A 69 5.40 -12.06 -12.70
C LEU A 69 6.44 -12.07 -11.57
N GLY A 70 7.30 -13.09 -11.52
CA GLY A 70 8.43 -13.14 -10.58
C GLY A 70 9.37 -11.95 -10.74
N ASN A 71 9.72 -11.62 -11.98
CA ASN A 71 10.57 -10.46 -12.31
C ASN A 71 9.89 -9.12 -11.96
N GLU A 72 8.58 -9.01 -12.18
CA GLU A 72 7.78 -7.85 -11.74
C GLU A 72 7.82 -7.68 -10.23
N LEU A 73 7.66 -8.77 -9.47
CA LEU A 73 7.68 -8.77 -8.00
C LEU A 73 9.02 -8.32 -7.42
N GLU A 74 10.13 -8.62 -8.08
CA GLU A 74 11.45 -8.18 -7.64
C GLU A 74 11.54 -6.65 -7.54
N ARG A 75 10.89 -5.94 -8.46
CA ARG A 75 10.86 -4.47 -8.51
C ARG A 75 9.87 -3.85 -7.50
N ARG A 76 9.02 -4.65 -6.84
CA ARG A 76 8.01 -4.15 -5.89
C ARG A 76 8.55 -4.06 -4.46
N ARG A 77 8.03 -3.07 -3.72
CA ARG A 77 8.27 -2.88 -2.28
C ARG A 77 7.42 -3.84 -1.46
N ILE A 78 7.83 -5.10 -1.43
CA ILE A 78 7.23 -6.18 -0.63
C ILE A 78 8.27 -6.62 0.40
N ASP A 79 7.82 -7.00 1.59
CA ASP A 79 8.68 -7.65 2.59
C ASP A 79 9.52 -8.77 1.96
N LYS A 80 10.84 -8.77 2.20
CA LYS A 80 11.78 -9.66 1.52
C LYS A 80 11.41 -11.14 1.70
N ASN A 81 11.07 -11.54 2.92
CA ASN A 81 10.71 -12.93 3.23
C ASN A 81 9.38 -13.33 2.57
N LEU A 82 8.39 -12.44 2.56
CA LEU A 82 7.16 -12.67 1.81
C LEU A 82 7.40 -12.75 0.30
N LYS A 83 8.25 -11.87 -0.25
CA LYS A 83 8.61 -11.85 -1.67
C LYS A 83 9.25 -13.17 -2.09
N GLU A 84 10.25 -13.64 -1.36
CA GLU A 84 10.92 -14.94 -1.61
C GLU A 84 9.92 -16.10 -1.62
N LYS A 85 8.98 -16.12 -0.67
CA LYS A 85 7.91 -17.13 -0.61
C LYS A 85 6.98 -17.08 -1.82
N ILE A 86 6.61 -15.88 -2.28
CA ILE A 86 5.78 -15.72 -3.47
C ILE A 86 6.55 -16.19 -4.71
N ILE A 87 7.81 -15.77 -4.88
CA ILE A 87 8.63 -16.18 -6.02
C ILE A 87 8.80 -17.71 -6.04
N PHE A 88 9.07 -18.33 -4.90
CA PHE A 88 9.15 -19.79 -4.80
C PHE A 88 7.83 -20.47 -5.20
N PHE A 89 6.69 -19.93 -4.75
CA PHE A 89 5.37 -20.42 -5.15
C PHE A 89 5.12 -20.25 -6.65
N LEU A 90 5.48 -19.11 -7.24
CA LEU A 90 5.34 -18.89 -8.69
C LEU A 90 6.20 -19.85 -9.52
N LYS A 91 7.41 -20.16 -9.07
CA LYS A 91 8.26 -21.18 -9.70
C LYS A 91 7.58 -22.55 -9.69
N LYS A 92 6.96 -22.96 -8.57
CA LYS A 92 6.17 -24.20 -8.53
C LYS A 92 5.03 -24.17 -9.55
N LEU A 93 4.28 -23.08 -9.61
CA LEU A 93 3.19 -22.95 -10.58
C LEU A 93 3.66 -23.04 -12.02
N SER A 94 4.82 -22.44 -12.34
CA SER A 94 5.43 -22.52 -13.67
C SER A 94 5.75 -23.96 -14.05
N VAL A 95 6.41 -24.70 -13.15
CA VAL A 95 6.73 -26.13 -13.39
C VAL A 95 5.47 -26.94 -13.63
N VAL A 96 4.45 -26.70 -12.81
CA VAL A 96 3.15 -27.38 -12.87
C VAL A 96 2.36 -27.02 -14.14
N GLU A 97 2.46 -25.79 -14.62
CA GLU A 97 1.74 -25.35 -15.82
C GLU A 97 2.32 -25.95 -17.11
N TYR A 98 3.64 -26.13 -17.15
CA TYR A 98 4.35 -26.70 -18.30
C TYR A 98 4.65 -28.20 -18.16
N SER A 99 4.24 -28.84 -17.07
CA SER A 99 4.41 -30.29 -16.93
C SER A 99 3.34 -31.04 -17.73
N ASP A 100 3.76 -32.03 -18.50
CA ASP A 100 2.84 -32.98 -19.15
C ASP A 100 2.11 -33.88 -18.12
N GLU A 101 2.60 -33.91 -16.88
CA GLU A 101 2.00 -34.67 -15.78
C GLU A 101 0.81 -33.95 -15.15
N ARG A 102 -0.29 -34.68 -14.99
CA ARG A 102 -1.49 -34.18 -14.29
C ARG A 102 -1.28 -34.24 -12.78
N LEU A 103 -1.35 -33.09 -12.11
CA LEU A 103 -1.33 -33.11 -10.65
C LEU A 103 -2.60 -33.77 -10.09
N PRO A 104 -2.46 -34.55 -9.00
CA PRO A 104 -3.61 -35.04 -8.28
C PRO A 104 -4.35 -33.88 -7.59
N ASP A 105 -5.66 -34.03 -7.45
CA ASP A 105 -6.54 -33.02 -6.86
C ASP A 105 -6.10 -32.59 -5.45
N SER A 106 -5.44 -33.48 -4.71
CA SER A 106 -4.85 -33.21 -3.40
C SER A 106 -3.75 -32.15 -3.47
N GLU A 107 -2.88 -32.21 -4.48
CA GLU A 107 -1.81 -31.23 -4.68
C GLU A 107 -2.37 -29.90 -5.16
N LEU A 108 -3.36 -29.90 -6.06
CA LEU A 108 -4.04 -28.65 -6.46
C LEU A 108 -4.71 -27.96 -5.26
N LYS A 109 -5.34 -28.72 -4.36
CA LYS A 109 -5.87 -28.19 -3.09
C LYS A 109 -4.77 -27.61 -2.20
N LYS A 110 -3.58 -28.23 -2.14
CA LYS A 110 -2.43 -27.70 -1.41
C LYS A 110 -1.96 -26.37 -2.00
N LEU A 111 -1.81 -26.29 -3.32
CA LEU A 111 -1.45 -25.05 -4.03
C LEU A 111 -2.47 -23.93 -3.79
N LEU A 112 -3.77 -24.25 -3.82
CA LEU A 112 -4.82 -23.28 -3.52
C LEU A 112 -4.72 -22.75 -2.08
N ASN A 113 -4.46 -23.61 -1.11
CA ASN A 113 -4.31 -23.21 0.29
C ASN A 113 -3.01 -22.42 0.52
N GLU A 114 -1.91 -22.78 -0.16
CA GLU A 114 -0.66 -22.01 -0.15
C GLU A 114 -0.89 -20.61 -0.72
N PHE A 115 -1.58 -20.50 -1.87
CA PHE A 115 -1.98 -19.24 -2.47
C PHE A 115 -2.81 -18.37 -1.52
N LEU A 116 -3.84 -18.94 -0.87
CA LEU A 116 -4.68 -18.20 0.08
C LEU A 116 -3.88 -17.63 1.26
N LYS A 117 -2.93 -18.39 1.80
CA LYS A 117 -2.03 -17.92 2.86
C LYS A 117 -1.14 -16.77 2.39
N LEU A 118 -0.61 -16.84 1.16
CA LEU A 118 0.20 -15.76 0.58
C LEU A 118 -0.64 -14.53 0.28
N PHE A 119 -1.84 -14.72 -0.26
CA PHE A 119 -2.84 -13.68 -0.54
C PHE A 119 -3.21 -12.87 0.71
N GLU A 120 -3.51 -13.54 1.83
CA GLU A 120 -3.84 -12.86 3.08
C GLU A 120 -2.66 -12.02 3.58
N LYS A 121 -1.44 -12.57 3.52
CA LYS A 121 -0.23 -11.85 3.94
C LYS A 121 0.07 -10.67 3.04
N LEU A 122 -0.11 -10.81 1.73
CA LEU A 122 0.18 -9.77 0.74
C LEU A 122 -0.82 -8.61 0.85
N THR A 123 -2.11 -8.92 0.98
CA THR A 123 -3.15 -7.90 1.18
C THR A 123 -3.03 -7.22 2.54
N PHE A 124 -2.60 -7.93 3.59
CA PHE A 124 -2.34 -7.32 4.89
C PHE A 124 -1.06 -6.47 4.91
N ASN A 125 0.00 -6.89 4.22
CA ASN A 125 1.22 -6.08 4.08
C ASN A 125 0.97 -4.80 3.28
N GLU A 126 0.18 -4.83 2.21
CA GLU A 126 -0.19 -3.58 1.52
C GLU A 126 -1.01 -2.63 2.42
N GLN A 127 -1.89 -3.17 3.27
CA GLN A 127 -2.60 -2.36 4.27
C GLN A 127 -1.63 -1.74 5.28
N LYS A 128 -0.66 -2.51 5.79
CA LYS A 128 0.40 -2.00 6.67
C LYS A 128 1.28 -0.97 5.97
N VAL A 129 1.65 -1.17 4.71
CA VAL A 129 2.46 -0.20 3.96
C VAL A 129 1.73 1.13 3.84
N LYS A 130 0.40 1.14 3.62
CA LYS A 130 -0.42 2.36 3.68
C LYS A 130 -0.50 2.97 5.09
N GLU A 131 -0.42 2.18 6.16
CA GLU A 131 -0.33 2.66 7.55
C GLU A 131 1.08 3.19 7.95
N THR A 132 2.13 2.89 7.17
CA THR A 132 3.53 3.06 7.63
C THR A 132 4.24 4.37 7.31
N ARG A 133 3.56 5.47 6.97
CA ARG A 133 4.18 6.81 7.09
C ARG A 133 3.89 7.44 8.44
N LEU A 134 2.62 7.43 8.85
CA LEU A 134 2.20 7.97 10.14
C LEU A 134 2.60 7.07 11.31
N ASP A 135 2.48 5.75 11.19
CA ASP A 135 2.89 4.87 12.28
C ASP A 135 4.42 4.84 12.45
N LYS A 136 5.20 5.07 11.39
CA LYS A 136 6.66 5.26 11.50
C LYS A 136 7.01 6.57 12.19
N ILE A 137 6.36 7.68 11.81
CA ILE A 137 6.54 8.99 12.46
C ILE A 137 6.10 8.93 13.93
N LEU A 138 4.94 8.35 14.24
CA LEU A 138 4.43 8.21 15.61
C LEU A 138 5.32 7.31 16.48
N LYS A 139 5.82 6.21 15.92
CA LYS A 139 6.75 5.30 16.61
C LYS A 139 8.12 5.94 16.84
N PHE A 140 8.64 6.69 15.87
CA PHE A 140 9.87 7.48 16.00
C PHE A 140 9.73 8.53 17.12
N LEU A 141 8.58 9.19 17.19
CA LEU A 141 8.27 10.18 18.24
C LEU A 141 7.91 9.56 19.60
N ARG A 142 7.90 8.22 19.74
CA ARG A 142 7.44 7.47 20.94
C ARG A 142 6.03 7.87 21.42
N ILE A 143 5.16 8.26 20.50
CA ILE A 143 3.79 8.65 20.82
C ILE A 143 2.90 7.41 20.74
N ASN A 144 2.35 6.98 21.88
CA ASN A 144 1.32 5.94 21.90
C ASN A 144 0.09 6.44 21.12
N LYS A 145 -0.29 5.70 20.07
CA LYS A 145 -1.45 6.01 19.22
C LYS A 145 -2.69 6.15 20.13
N PRO A 146 -3.31 7.34 20.24
CA PRO A 146 -4.50 7.47 21.06
C PRO A 146 -5.59 6.60 20.43
N ALA A 147 -6.31 5.83 21.24
CA ALA A 147 -7.42 5.01 20.79
C ALA A 147 -8.46 5.91 20.10
N MET A 148 -8.46 5.92 18.76
CA MET A 148 -9.40 6.71 17.98
C MET A 148 -10.80 6.12 18.16
N GLN A 149 -11.58 6.68 19.07
CA GLN A 149 -13.03 6.50 19.06
C GLN A 149 -13.56 7.17 17.79
N LYS A 150 -14.10 6.36 16.87
CA LYS A 150 -14.76 6.82 15.64
C LYS A 150 -15.91 7.76 16.01
N LYS A 151 -15.69 9.07 15.95
CA LYS A 151 -16.77 10.07 15.94
C LYS A 151 -16.82 10.76 14.58
N GLU A 152 -18.03 10.76 14.04
CA GLU A 152 -18.44 11.37 12.78
C GLU A 152 -18.39 12.90 12.90
N SER A 153 -17.63 13.59 12.06
CA SER A 153 -17.97 14.97 11.67
C SER A 153 -17.40 15.30 10.29
N GLY A 154 -18.29 15.80 9.42
CA GLY A 154 -18.11 15.99 7.99
C GLY A 154 -17.30 17.22 7.58
N LYS A 155 -16.17 17.49 8.24
CA LYS A 155 -15.17 18.44 7.74
C LYS A 155 -13.83 17.72 7.69
N LYS A 156 -13.40 17.34 6.49
CA LYS A 156 -12.01 16.94 6.22
C LYS A 156 -11.08 18.16 6.30
N GLN A 157 -11.10 18.88 7.42
CA GLN A 157 -9.84 19.46 7.88
C GLN A 157 -9.00 18.29 8.34
N ASN A 158 -7.68 18.34 8.16
CA ASN A 158 -6.77 17.35 8.72
C ASN A 158 -6.99 17.29 10.24
N ILE A 159 -7.95 16.46 10.70
CA ILE A 159 -8.14 16.08 12.11
C ILE A 159 -6.79 15.61 12.66
N LEU A 160 -5.97 15.03 11.78
CA LEU A 160 -4.57 14.68 12.00
C LEU A 160 -3.70 15.88 12.43
N LEU A 161 -3.71 17.01 11.70
CA LEU A 161 -2.92 18.18 12.08
C LEU A 161 -3.46 18.78 13.38
N ILE A 162 -4.78 18.87 13.54
CA ILE A 162 -5.44 19.38 14.75
C ILE A 162 -5.15 18.50 15.98
N LEU A 163 -5.00 17.19 15.81
CA LEU A 163 -4.67 16.25 16.91
C LEU A 163 -3.18 16.25 17.24
N ILE A 164 -2.31 16.43 16.24
CA ILE A 164 -0.85 16.39 16.43
C ILE A 164 -0.32 17.77 16.85
N GLN A 165 -0.98 18.88 16.49
CA GLN A 165 -0.51 20.24 16.76
C GLN A 165 -0.47 20.62 18.25
N PRO A 166 -1.42 20.21 19.11
CA PRO A 166 -1.30 20.34 20.56
C PRO A 166 -0.19 19.47 21.14
N ILE A 167 0.11 18.33 20.52
CA ILE A 167 1.20 17.44 20.94
C ILE A 167 2.54 18.05 20.54
N LEU A 168 2.68 18.57 19.32
CA LEU A 168 3.85 19.31 18.83
C LEU A 168 4.11 20.61 19.60
N SER A 169 3.06 21.27 20.12
CA SER A 169 3.19 22.49 20.91
C SER A 169 3.46 22.21 22.40
N LYS A 170 2.94 21.11 22.97
CA LYS A 170 3.24 20.66 24.35
C LYS A 170 4.60 19.98 24.46
N LEU A 171 5.02 19.28 23.42
CA LEU A 171 6.39 18.83 23.23
C LEU A 171 7.26 20.06 22.96
N LYS A 172 7.57 20.85 23.99
CA LYS A 172 8.81 21.65 24.08
C LYS A 172 10.03 20.70 24.00
N ILE A 173 10.05 19.76 23.05
CA ILE A 173 11.24 19.06 22.62
C ILE A 173 12.11 20.18 22.10
N HIS A 174 13.15 20.50 22.87
CA HIS A 174 14.38 20.96 22.28
C HIS A 174 14.77 19.91 21.23
N PHE A 175 14.29 20.07 19.99
CA PHE A 175 14.78 19.30 18.87
C PHE A 175 16.26 19.62 18.82
N GLY A 176 17.06 18.65 19.25
CA GLY A 176 18.49 18.77 19.35
C GLY A 176 19.09 18.79 17.96
N LYS A 177 19.03 19.95 17.29
CA LYS A 177 19.91 20.48 16.22
C LYS A 177 20.34 19.56 15.06
N SER A 178 19.89 18.31 14.94
CA SER A 178 20.32 17.48 13.82
C SER A 178 19.75 18.06 12.53
N LYS A 179 20.57 18.07 11.48
CA LYS A 179 20.16 18.61 10.19
C LYS A 179 19.01 17.79 9.60
N LEU A 180 19.01 16.47 9.85
CA LEU A 180 17.96 15.54 9.42
C LEU A 180 16.60 15.89 10.03
N GLU A 181 16.55 16.12 11.34
CA GLU A 181 15.32 16.51 12.04
C GLU A 181 14.77 17.85 11.52
N GLN A 182 15.66 18.81 11.23
CA GLN A 182 15.26 20.08 10.61
C GLN A 182 14.59 19.85 9.26
N VAL A 183 15.17 18.98 8.42
CA VAL A 183 14.60 18.62 7.11
C VAL A 183 13.22 17.99 7.26
N HIS A 184 13.04 17.02 8.16
CA HIS A 184 11.74 16.42 8.42
C HIS A 184 10.70 17.43 8.91
N GLY A 185 11.07 18.29 9.88
CA GLY A 185 10.18 19.32 10.39
C GLY A 185 9.74 20.31 9.31
N MET A 186 10.64 20.63 8.36
CA MET A 186 10.32 21.49 7.22
C MET A 186 9.44 20.77 6.19
N LEU A 187 9.68 19.48 5.91
CA LEU A 187 8.84 18.66 5.01
C LEU A 187 7.38 18.63 5.48
N ILE A 188 7.16 18.37 6.78
CA ILE A 188 5.82 18.35 7.37
C ILE A 188 5.12 19.70 7.19
N LYS A 189 5.82 20.80 7.48
CA LYS A 189 5.30 22.16 7.29
C LYS A 189 4.97 22.48 5.84
N ALA A 190 5.80 22.01 4.89
CA ALA A 190 5.60 22.27 3.47
C ALA A 190 4.37 21.52 2.92
N LEU A 191 4.15 20.28 3.36
CA LEU A 191 2.97 19.50 3.01
C LEU A 191 1.70 20.13 3.61
N ASP A 192 1.74 20.57 4.88
CA ASP A 192 0.62 21.31 5.49
C ASP A 192 0.29 22.59 4.71
N MET A 193 1.29 23.31 4.22
CA MET A 193 1.05 24.49 3.37
C MET A 193 0.34 24.12 2.06
N LEU A 194 0.63 22.97 1.44
CA LEU A 194 -0.09 22.53 0.25
C LEU A 194 -1.55 22.21 0.55
N ASP A 195 -1.81 21.46 1.63
CA ASP A 195 -3.17 21.09 2.07
C ASP A 195 -4.05 22.32 2.34
N ASN A 196 -3.43 23.44 2.71
CA ASN A 196 -4.10 24.71 2.97
C ASN A 196 -4.08 25.68 1.77
N ASN A 197 -3.84 25.19 0.54
CA ASN A 197 -3.73 25.99 -0.70
C ASN A 197 -2.69 27.12 -0.64
N LYS A 198 -1.69 27.04 0.24
CA LYS A 198 -0.58 28.01 0.36
C LYS A 198 0.62 27.56 -0.48
N ILE A 199 0.38 27.27 -1.76
CA ILE A 199 1.35 26.64 -2.68
C ILE A 199 2.66 27.43 -2.76
N GLN A 200 2.60 28.76 -2.88
CA GLN A 200 3.81 29.60 -2.97
C GLN A 200 4.68 29.52 -1.70
N LYS A 201 4.07 29.42 -0.51
CA LYS A 201 4.83 29.26 0.74
C LYS A 201 5.47 27.87 0.83
N SER A 202 4.76 26.85 0.37
CA SER A 202 5.31 25.48 0.27
C SER A 202 6.53 25.43 -0.66
N LYS A 203 6.45 26.06 -1.84
CA LYS A 203 7.59 26.21 -2.77
C LYS A 203 8.80 26.86 -2.12
N GLN A 204 8.60 27.98 -1.45
CA GLN A 204 9.70 28.67 -0.74
C GLN A 204 10.33 27.77 0.32
N LEU A 205 9.51 26.99 1.04
CA LEU A 205 10.02 26.08 2.05
C LEU A 205 10.76 24.87 1.43
N TYR A 206 10.30 24.36 0.29
CA TYR A 206 10.98 23.32 -0.48
C TYR A 206 12.40 23.72 -0.91
N VAL A 207 12.62 24.97 -1.31
CA VAL A 207 13.97 25.48 -1.62
C VAL A 207 14.88 25.37 -0.39
N LYS A 208 14.41 25.79 0.78
CA LYS A 208 15.16 25.69 2.03
C LYS A 208 15.40 24.22 2.45
N ILE A 209 14.44 23.34 2.18
CA ILE A 209 14.59 21.88 2.40
C ILE A 209 15.74 21.34 1.55
N LYS A 210 15.83 21.72 0.27
CA LYS A 210 16.93 21.31 -0.62
C LYS A 210 18.29 21.77 -0.12
N GLU A 211 18.39 23.02 0.34
CA GLU A 211 19.63 23.55 0.91
C GLU A 211 20.08 22.73 2.12
N LYS A 212 19.14 22.42 3.03
CA LYS A 212 19.42 21.61 4.22
C LYS A 212 19.72 20.14 3.89
N TYR A 213 19.01 19.57 2.93
CA TYR A 213 19.27 18.22 2.41
C TYR A 213 20.71 18.08 1.91
N ASN A 214 21.22 19.09 1.19
CA ASN A 214 22.59 19.06 0.69
C ASN A 214 23.64 19.03 1.81
N GLN A 215 23.30 19.53 3.00
CA GLN A 215 24.17 19.54 4.18
C GLN A 215 24.14 18.25 5.01
N LEU A 216 23.29 17.28 4.64
CA LEU A 216 23.21 15.95 5.24
C LEU A 216 24.33 15.03 4.72
N ASP A 217 24.72 14.05 5.54
CA ASP A 217 25.57 12.95 5.09
C ASP A 217 24.81 11.99 4.15
N VAL A 218 25.52 11.01 3.61
CA VAL A 218 24.98 10.09 2.59
C VAL A 218 23.91 9.17 3.14
N GLU A 219 23.98 8.78 4.40
CA GLU A 219 22.98 7.90 5.03
C GLU A 219 21.68 8.68 5.26
N ASP A 220 21.79 9.84 5.90
CA ASP A 220 20.67 10.74 6.15
C ASP A 220 19.98 11.18 4.85
N LYS A 221 20.74 11.40 3.77
CA LYS A 221 20.18 11.73 2.45
C LYS A 221 19.28 10.63 1.89
N LYS A 222 19.64 9.36 2.09
CA LYS A 222 18.82 8.22 1.61
C LYS A 222 17.48 8.18 2.33
N ASP A 223 17.47 8.53 3.61
CA ASP A 223 16.27 8.46 4.44
C ASP A 223 15.19 9.47 4.05
N VAL A 224 15.56 10.64 3.53
CA VAL A 224 14.61 11.72 3.17
C VAL A 224 14.43 11.95 1.67
N TYR A 225 15.21 11.31 0.80
CA TYR A 225 15.18 11.56 -0.64
C TYR A 225 13.78 11.36 -1.25
N ASP A 226 13.16 10.21 -0.96
CA ASP A 226 11.83 9.86 -1.48
C ASP A 226 10.75 10.87 -1.04
N ASP A 227 10.86 11.41 0.18
CA ASP A 227 9.89 12.37 0.72
C ASP A 227 10.06 13.76 0.12
N ILE A 228 11.30 14.18 -0.18
CA ILE A 228 11.58 15.42 -0.91
C ILE A 228 11.08 15.32 -2.36
N LEU A 229 11.30 14.17 -3.01
CA LEU A 229 10.81 13.93 -4.37
C LEU A 229 9.28 13.96 -4.44
N LEU A 230 8.62 13.38 -3.43
CA LEU A 230 7.17 13.47 -3.30
C LEU A 230 6.70 14.92 -3.17
N LEU A 231 7.27 15.69 -2.23
CA LEU A 231 6.90 17.09 -2.03
C LEU A 231 7.04 17.89 -3.33
N TYR A 232 8.11 17.67 -4.10
CA TYR A 232 8.28 18.29 -5.42
C TYR A 232 7.15 17.94 -6.38
N THR A 233 6.80 16.65 -6.47
CA THR A 233 5.75 16.16 -7.38
C THR A 233 4.38 16.76 -7.04
N GLU A 234 4.06 16.87 -5.75
CA GLU A 234 2.83 17.52 -5.26
C GLU A 234 2.83 19.03 -5.60
N ILE A 235 3.93 19.73 -5.35
CA ILE A 235 4.08 21.16 -5.70
C ILE A 235 3.88 21.40 -7.20
N VAL A 236 4.44 20.56 -8.06
CA VAL A 236 4.33 20.69 -9.52
C VAL A 236 2.90 20.41 -9.96
N SER A 237 2.26 19.38 -9.42
CA SER A 237 0.89 19.02 -9.74
C SER A 237 -0.09 20.14 -9.36
N ALA A 238 0.08 20.72 -8.17
CA ALA A 238 -0.75 21.82 -7.68
C ALA A 238 -0.64 23.14 -8.47
N ASN A 239 0.34 23.30 -9.38
CA ASN A 239 0.41 24.49 -10.25
C ASN A 239 -0.27 24.30 -11.62
N LYS A 240 -0.71 23.07 -11.92
CA LYS A 240 -1.37 22.78 -13.21
C LYS A 240 -2.88 23.02 -13.15
N ASP A 241 -3.42 23.18 -11.94
CA ASP A 241 -4.81 23.55 -11.65
C ASP A 241 -4.91 25.07 -11.43
#